data_AF-A0A2W6D941-F1
#
_entry.id   AF-A0A2W6D941-F1
#
_cell.length_a   1.000
_cell.length_b   1.000
_cell.length_c   1.000
_cell.angle_alpha   90.00
_cell.angle_beta   90.00
_cell.angle_gamma   90.00
#
_symmetry.space_group_name_H-M   'P 1'
#
loop_
_entity.id
_entity.type
_entity.pdbx_description
1 polymer ?
#
loop_
_entity_poly.entity_id
_entity_poly.type
_entity_poly.pdbx_seq_one_letter_code
_entity_poly.pdbx_strand_id
1 'polypeptide(L)'
;MANGPMHLFIPGPTNVPDAVRCAMNVPMQDHRAPDFPELTLPLFADLKTVFANETGRVVMYPSSGTGAWEAAITNTLNRGDRVLMSSFGQFSYLWA
;
A
#
# COMPACT_ATOMS: atom_id res chain seq x y z
N MET A 1 -21.23 6.63 -26.51
CA MET A 1 -21.30 5.59 -25.44
C MET A 1 -20.24 4.56 -25.73
N ALA A 2 -19.48 4.13 -24.73
CA ALA A 2 -18.54 3.02 -24.90
C ALA A 2 -19.34 1.70 -25.00
N ASN A 3 -19.05 0.88 -26.01
CA ASN A 3 -19.81 -0.32 -26.36
C ASN A 3 -19.16 -1.60 -25.79
N GLY A 4 -18.94 -1.69 -24.48
CA GLY A 4 -18.37 -2.88 -23.83
C GLY A 4 -17.61 -2.59 -22.51
N PRO A 5 -17.16 -3.64 -21.80
CA PRO A 5 -16.34 -3.48 -20.60
C PRO A 5 -15.01 -2.80 -20.93
N MET A 6 -14.51 -1.99 -20.00
CA MET A 6 -13.27 -1.25 -20.19
C MET A 6 -12.05 -2.19 -20.10
N HIS A 7 -11.22 -2.16 -21.13
CA HIS A 7 -10.01 -2.97 -21.22
C HIS A 7 -8.81 -2.20 -20.65
N LEU A 8 -8.54 -2.37 -19.35
CA LEU A 8 -7.41 -1.72 -18.65
C LEU A 8 -6.12 -2.54 -18.76
N PHE A 9 -5.14 -2.05 -19.52
CA PHE A 9 -3.85 -2.71 -19.75
C PHE A 9 -2.62 -1.80 -19.48
N ILE A 10 -2.79 -0.79 -18.63
CA ILE A 10 -1.66 0.03 -18.14
C ILE A 10 -0.96 -0.67 -16.96
N PRO A 11 0.30 -0.35 -16.64
CA PRO A 11 1.04 -0.98 -15.54
C PRO A 11 0.64 -0.48 -14.13
N GLY A 12 -0.60 -0.02 -13.96
CA GLY A 12 -1.12 0.53 -12.71
C GLY A 12 -1.92 1.83 -12.93
N PRO A 13 -3.11 1.97 -12.31
CA PRO A 13 -3.87 0.92 -11.62
C PRO A 13 -4.34 -0.21 -12.56
N THR A 14 -4.76 -1.35 -12.00
CA THR A 14 -5.29 -2.51 -12.74
C THR A 14 -6.74 -2.80 -12.36
N ASN A 15 -7.41 -3.69 -13.10
CA ASN A 15 -8.79 -4.08 -12.79
C ASN A 15 -8.85 -4.78 -11.41
N VAL A 16 -9.79 -4.35 -10.58
CA VAL A 16 -10.04 -4.94 -9.25
C VAL A 16 -10.96 -6.15 -9.39
N PRO A 17 -10.63 -7.32 -8.79
CA PRO A 17 -11.54 -8.46 -8.76
C PRO A 17 -12.90 -8.10 -8.13
N ASP A 18 -14.00 -8.59 -8.72
CA ASP A 18 -15.36 -8.21 -8.27
C ASP A 18 -15.62 -8.54 -6.79
N ALA A 19 -15.08 -9.65 -6.28
CA ALA A 19 -15.20 -10.00 -4.87
C ALA A 19 -14.61 -8.91 -3.93
N VAL A 20 -13.48 -8.31 -4.30
CA VAL A 20 -12.85 -7.22 -3.55
C VAL A 20 -13.68 -5.94 -3.67
N ARG A 21 -14.18 -5.63 -4.88
CA ARG A 21 -15.07 -4.49 -5.11
C ARG A 21 -16.32 -4.56 -4.25
N CYS A 22 -16.93 -5.74 -4.15
CA CYS A 22 -18.10 -5.97 -3.30
C CYS A 22 -17.77 -5.87 -1.81
N ALA A 23 -16.61 -6.36 -1.37
CA ALA A 23 -16.18 -6.27 0.03
C ALA A 23 -15.98 -4.81 0.51
N MET A 24 -15.62 -3.89 -0.39
CA MET A 24 -15.52 -2.46 -0.07
C MET A 24 -16.87 -1.74 0.01
N ASN A 25 -17.95 -2.33 -0.52
CA ASN A 25 -19.27 -1.72 -0.56
C ASN A 25 -20.05 -1.95 0.74
N VAL A 26 -19.60 -1.31 1.82
CA VAL A 26 -20.21 -1.38 3.16
C VAL A 26 -20.34 0.01 3.76
N PRO A 27 -21.26 0.24 4.72
CA PRO A 27 -21.31 1.51 5.46
C PRO A 27 -20.02 1.80 6.21
N MET A 28 -19.75 3.07 6.46
CA MET A 28 -18.63 3.46 7.34
C MET A 28 -18.82 2.88 8.74
N GLN A 29 -17.71 2.49 9.35
CA GLN A 29 -17.63 1.93 10.70
C GLN A 29 -16.80 2.86 11.58
N ASP A 30 -17.06 2.85 12.89
CA ASP A 30 -16.25 3.59 13.85
C ASP A 30 -14.91 2.87 14.07
N HIS A 31 -13.79 3.50 13.69
CA HIS A 31 -12.46 2.92 13.86
C HIS A 31 -12.03 2.79 15.33
N ARG A 32 -12.76 3.40 16.27
CA ARG A 32 -12.53 3.28 17.72
C ARG A 32 -13.44 2.23 18.37
N ALA A 33 -14.33 1.61 17.61
CA ALA A 33 -15.19 0.56 18.14
C ALA A 33 -14.33 -0.61 18.65
N PRO A 34 -14.74 -1.25 19.77
CA PRO A 34 -13.93 -2.29 20.43
C PRO A 34 -13.71 -3.54 19.56
N ASP A 35 -14.58 -3.76 18.57
CA ASP A 35 -14.54 -4.85 17.59
C ASP A 35 -13.73 -4.52 16.33
N PHE A 36 -13.40 -3.25 16.05
CA PHE A 36 -12.60 -2.87 14.88
C PHE A 36 -11.23 -3.58 14.76
N PRO A 37 -10.53 -3.92 15.86
CA PRO A 37 -9.31 -4.72 15.80
C PRO A 37 -9.51 -6.13 15.20
N GLU A 38 -10.72 -6.70 15.26
CA GLU A 38 -11.02 -8.01 14.67
C GLU A 38 -10.86 -8.00 13.15
N LEU A 39 -11.15 -6.85 12.50
CA LEU A 39 -10.90 -6.66 11.08
C LEU A 39 -9.42 -6.40 10.80
N THR A 40 -8.75 -5.57 11.60
CA THR A 40 -7.45 -4.99 11.22
C THR A 40 -6.24 -5.82 11.67
N LEU A 41 -6.27 -6.43 12.85
CA LEU A 41 -5.13 -7.18 13.38
C LEU A 41 -4.74 -8.41 12.53
N PRO A 42 -5.69 -9.22 12.02
CA PRO A 42 -5.34 -10.34 11.14
C PRO A 42 -4.62 -9.90 9.86
N LEU A 43 -4.99 -8.74 9.30
CA LEU A 43 -4.38 -8.22 8.08
C LEU A 43 -2.86 -7.97 8.23
N PHE A 44 -2.40 -7.54 9.40
CA PHE A 44 -0.96 -7.37 9.64
C PHE A 44 -0.21 -8.71 9.59
N ALA A 45 -0.81 -9.80 10.08
CA ALA A 45 -0.22 -11.13 10.02
C ALA A 45 -0.23 -11.68 8.58
N ASP A 46 -1.33 -11.53 7.86
CA ASP A 46 -1.45 -11.96 6.47
C ASP A 46 -0.47 -11.22 5.55
N LEU A 47 -0.29 -9.90 5.76
CA LEU A 47 0.70 -9.12 5.03
C LEU A 47 2.13 -9.59 5.28
N LYS A 48 2.47 -10.06 6.49
CA LYS A 48 3.79 -10.66 6.73
C LYS A 48 4.01 -11.89 5.83
N THR A 49 2.98 -12.72 5.64
CA THR A 49 3.05 -13.87 4.72
C THR A 49 3.26 -13.41 3.27
N VAL A 50 2.53 -12.39 2.80
CA VAL A 50 2.68 -11.84 1.43
C VAL A 50 4.09 -11.33 1.17
N PHE A 51 4.69 -10.64 2.15
CA PHE A 51 6.05 -10.11 2.03
C PHE A 51 7.15 -11.14 2.35
N ALA A 52 6.80 -12.40 2.63
CA ALA A 52 7.73 -13.41 3.16
C ALA A 52 8.58 -12.87 4.34
N ASN A 53 7.93 -12.12 5.23
CA ASN A 53 8.57 -11.38 6.30
C ASN A 53 8.42 -12.10 7.65
N GLU A 54 9.52 -12.63 8.18
CA GLU A 54 9.53 -13.35 9.45
C GLU A 54 9.66 -12.41 10.66
N THR A 55 10.60 -11.46 10.61
CA THR A 55 11.04 -10.68 11.78
C THR A 55 10.64 -9.20 11.75
N GLY A 56 10.37 -8.65 10.56
CA GLY A 56 10.01 -7.25 10.40
C GLY A 56 8.60 -6.92 10.88
N ARG A 57 8.34 -5.63 11.07
CA ARG A 57 7.01 -5.10 11.42
C ARG A 57 6.33 -4.52 10.19
N VAL A 58 5.08 -4.93 9.95
CA VAL A 58 4.22 -4.33 8.92
C VAL A 58 3.58 -3.06 9.46
N VAL A 59 3.54 -2.02 8.62
CA VAL A 59 2.80 -0.78 8.89
C VAL A 59 1.92 -0.49 7.67
N MET A 60 0.64 -0.23 7.89
CA MET A 60 -0.31 0.14 6.85
C MET A 60 -0.54 1.65 6.89
N TYR A 61 -0.31 2.33 5.76
CA TYR A 61 -0.52 3.77 5.62
C TYR A 61 -1.71 4.03 4.70
N PRO A 62 -2.64 4.95 5.04
CA PRO A 62 -3.68 5.42 4.12
C PRO A 62 -3.07 6.39 3.09
N SER A 63 -2.17 5.89 2.24
CA SER A 63 -1.43 6.66 1.24
C SER A 63 -1.24 5.88 -0.06
N SER A 64 -0.71 6.55 -1.08
CA SER A 64 -0.15 5.86 -2.26
C SER A 64 1.25 5.30 -1.95
N GLY A 65 1.88 4.65 -2.94
CA GLY A 65 3.26 4.15 -2.83
C GLY A 65 4.29 5.26 -2.52
N THR A 66 4.10 6.47 -3.03
CA THR A 66 5.00 7.60 -2.74
C THR A 66 4.94 8.03 -1.26
N GLY A 67 3.79 7.90 -0.61
CA GLY A 67 3.71 8.15 0.84
C GLY A 67 4.48 7.12 1.66
N ALA A 68 4.52 5.86 1.22
CA ALA A 68 5.34 4.83 1.85
C ALA A 68 6.86 5.10 1.67
N TRP A 69 7.27 5.63 0.52
CA TRP A 69 8.65 6.09 0.28
C TRP A 69 9.06 7.20 1.26
N GLU A 70 8.20 8.20 1.43
CA GLU A 70 8.45 9.29 2.38
C GLU A 70 8.56 8.75 3.81
N ALA A 71 7.59 7.92 4.24
CA ALA A 71 7.59 7.33 5.56
C ALA A 71 8.85 6.49 5.84
N ALA A 72 9.38 5.76 4.85
CA ALA A 72 10.61 5.00 5.02
C ALA A 72 11.82 5.91 5.29
N ILE A 73 11.98 7.00 4.52
CA ILE A 73 13.10 7.93 4.67
C ILE A 73 13.00 8.69 5.99
N THR A 74 11.85 9.30 6.27
CA THR A 74 11.71 10.21 7.43
C THR A 74 11.79 9.49 8.77
N ASN A 75 11.48 8.19 8.82
CA ASN A 75 11.56 7.41 10.05
C ASN A 75 12.93 6.73 10.27
N THR A 76 13.81 6.70 9.26
CA THR A 76 15.07 5.93 9.34
C THR A 76 16.33 6.76 9.11
N LEU A 77 16.22 7.98 8.58
CA LEU A 77 17.35 8.84 8.26
C LEU A 77 17.25 10.21 8.92
N ASN A 78 18.40 10.81 9.19
CA ASN A 78 18.54 12.18 9.66
C ASN A 78 19.05 13.11 8.54
N ARG A 79 18.85 14.41 8.76
CA ARG A 79 19.42 15.43 7.88
C ARG A 79 20.94 15.31 7.86
N GLY A 80 21.50 15.16 6.67
CA GLY A 80 22.95 15.04 6.46
C GLY A 80 23.46 13.61 6.29
N ASP A 81 22.61 12.60 6.54
CA ASP A 81 22.93 11.22 6.22
C ASP A 81 23.14 11.07 4.70
N ARG A 82 24.12 10.23 4.33
CA ARG A 82 24.43 9.95 2.93
C ARG A 82 23.76 8.64 2.52
N VAL A 83 22.99 8.70 1.43
CA VAL A 83 22.29 7.54 0.87
C VAL A 83 22.89 7.20 -0.49
N LEU A 84 23.20 5.92 -0.71
CA LEU A 84 23.52 5.42 -2.03
C LEU A 84 22.22 4.97 -2.72
N MET A 85 21.88 5.56 -3.86
CA MET A 85 20.73 5.17 -4.67
C MET A 85 21.14 4.78 -6.08
N SER A 86 20.48 3.76 -6.62
CA SER A 86 20.62 3.36 -8.02
C SER A 86 19.48 3.98 -8.83
N SER A 87 19.81 4.72 -9.88
CA SER A 87 18.82 5.36 -10.77
C SER A 87 18.93 4.80 -12.19
N PHE A 88 17.84 4.21 -12.66
CA PHE A 88 17.75 3.52 -13.96
C PHE A 88 16.37 3.66 -14.62
N GLY A 89 15.57 4.62 -14.19
CA GLY A 89 14.26 4.91 -14.75
C GLY A 89 13.47 5.93 -13.94
N GLN A 90 12.23 6.20 -14.37
CA GLN A 90 11.43 7.28 -13.80
C GLN A 90 11.13 7.07 -12.31
N PHE A 91 10.78 5.86 -11.87
CA PHE A 91 10.45 5.63 -10.46
C PHE A 91 11.67 5.73 -9.54
N SER A 92 12.83 5.22 -9.94
CA SER A 92 14.06 5.39 -9.17
C SER A 92 14.51 6.85 -9.12
N TYR A 93 14.26 7.62 -10.18
CA TYR A 93 14.52 9.06 -10.20
C TYR A 93 13.58 9.83 -9.27
N LEU A 94 12.29 9.46 -9.21
CA LEU A 94 11.31 10.11 -8.33
C LEU A 94 11.54 9.83 -6.84
N TRP A 95 12.21 8.73 -6.49
CA TRP A 95 12.49 8.38 -5.09
C TRP A 95 13.84 8.92 -4.58
N ALA A 96 14.82 9.09 -5.47
CA ALA A 96 16.16 9.58 -5.15
C ALA A 96 16.17 11.06 -4.76
#